data_AF-A0A533SK24-F1
#
_entry.id   AF-A0A533SK24-F1
#
_cell.length_a   1.000
_cell.length_b   1.000
_cell.length_c   1.000
_cell.angle_alpha   90.00
_cell.angle_beta   90.00
_cell.angle_gamma   90.00
#
_symmetry.space_group_name_H-M   'P 1'
#
loop_
_entity.id
_entity.type
_entity.pdbx_description
1 polymer ?
#
loop_
_entity_poly.entity_id
_entity_poly.type
_entity_poly.pdbx_seq_one_letter_code
_entity_poly.pdbx_strand_id
1 'polypeptide(L)'
;MKRGKLTLVLMAAALFLGQISFADVGQVLPKFSFKDAEGKTVTQENLKGKKTLLVFSQMACRQCRYEVKELMSKKDQIANMYVIL
;
A
#
# COMPACT_ATOMS: atom_id res chain seq x y z
N MET A 1 19.83 16.74 -35.48
CA MET A 1 18.89 17.45 -34.57
C MET A 1 17.64 16.65 -34.12
N LYS A 2 17.35 15.43 -34.65
CA LYS A 2 16.15 14.64 -34.29
C LYS A 2 16.37 13.56 -33.21
N ARG A 3 17.59 13.01 -33.10
CA ARG A 3 17.92 11.93 -32.14
C ARG A 3 17.87 12.39 -30.68
N GLY A 4 18.42 13.55 -30.36
CA GLY A 4 18.42 14.08 -28.98
C GLY A 4 17.02 14.40 -28.43
N LYS A 5 16.08 14.83 -29.30
CA LYS A 5 14.69 15.08 -28.89
C LYS A 5 13.95 13.76 -28.60
N LEU A 6 14.22 12.71 -29.38
CA LEU A 6 13.60 11.40 -29.19
C LEU A 6 14.09 10.73 -27.89
N THR A 7 15.39 10.81 -27.59
CA THR A 7 15.95 10.29 -26.34
C THR A 7 15.39 11.03 -25.13
N LEU A 8 15.24 12.36 -25.21
CA LEU A 8 14.67 13.18 -24.13
C LEU A 8 13.19 12.83 -23.86
N VAL A 9 12.39 12.60 -24.90
CA VAL A 9 10.98 12.21 -24.78
C VAL A 9 10.83 10.82 -24.14
N LEU A 10 11.70 9.87 -24.50
CA LEU A 10 11.68 8.53 -23.90
C LEU A 10 12.05 8.53 -22.41
N MET A 11 13.04 9.34 -22.00
CA MET A 11 13.38 9.48 -20.58
C MET A 11 12.27 10.17 -19.78
N ALA A 12 11.61 11.18 -20.36
CA ALA A 12 10.46 11.82 -19.74
C ALA A 12 9.28 10.84 -19.55
N ALA A 13 8.95 10.04 -20.58
CA ALA A 13 7.88 9.05 -20.49
C ALA A 13 8.16 7.98 -19.41
N ALA A 14 9.40 7.54 -19.25
CA ALA A 14 9.80 6.61 -18.20
C ALA A 14 9.63 7.19 -16.78
N LEU A 15 9.83 8.50 -16.60
CA LEU A 15 9.59 9.20 -15.34
C LEU A 15 8.10 9.34 -15.01
N PHE A 16 7.23 9.47 -16.02
CA PHE A 16 5.78 9.57 -15.84
C PHE A 16 5.08 8.22 -15.60
N LEU A 17 5.63 7.11 -16.12
CA LEU A 17 5.05 5.76 -15.94
C LEU A 17 5.17 5.23 -14.49
N GLY A 18 6.02 5.82 -13.65
CA GLY A 18 6.26 5.37 -12.28
C GLY A 18 5.22 5.82 -11.25
N GLN A 19 4.25 6.67 -11.60
CA GLN A 19 3.28 7.26 -10.65
C GLN A 19 1.86 6.70 -10.74
N ILE A 20 1.64 5.59 -11.44
CA ILE A 20 0.31 4.96 -11.52
C ILE A 20 -0.01 4.34 -10.14
N SER A 21 -0.79 5.04 -9.32
CA SER A 21 -1.36 4.47 -8.09
C SER A 21 -2.49 3.51 -8.48
N PHE A 22 -2.26 2.21 -8.30
CA PHE A 22 -3.23 1.14 -8.57
C PHE A 22 -4.30 0.96 -7.47
N ALA A 23 -4.46 1.93 -6.57
CA ALA A 23 -5.40 1.85 -5.46
C ALA A 23 -6.63 2.70 -5.74
N ASP A 24 -7.48 2.23 -6.66
CA ASP A 24 -8.79 2.84 -6.94
C ASP A 24 -9.91 2.04 -6.28
N VAL A 25 -11.01 2.72 -5.95
CA VAL A 25 -12.17 2.11 -5.29
C VAL A 25 -12.81 1.07 -6.20
N GLY A 26 -13.11 -0.11 -5.64
CA GLY A 26 -13.73 -1.21 -6.37
C GLY A 26 -12.76 -2.10 -7.15
N GLN A 27 -11.46 -1.78 -7.16
CA GLN A 27 -10.47 -2.70 -7.72
C GLN A 27 -10.25 -3.92 -6.82
N VAL A 28 -9.91 -5.03 -7.47
CA VAL A 28 -9.49 -6.24 -6.78
C VAL A 28 -8.15 -5.95 -6.10
N LEU A 29 -8.07 -6.21 -4.79
CA LEU A 29 -6.83 -6.10 -4.03
C LEU A 29 -5.70 -6.86 -4.76
N PRO A 30 -4.49 -6.30 -4.94
CA PRO A 30 -3.40 -7.02 -5.60
C PRO A 30 -2.98 -8.26 -4.81
N LYS A 31 -2.33 -9.21 -5.49
CA LYS A 31 -1.70 -10.35 -4.81
C LYS A 31 -0.52 -9.85 -3.97
N PHE A 32 -0.44 -10.28 -2.72
CA PHE A 32 0.69 -10.00 -1.83
C PHE A 32 0.88 -11.16 -0.84
N SER A 33 2.04 -11.15 -0.19
CA SER A 33 2.36 -12.01 0.95
C SER A 33 3.28 -11.23 1.89
N PHE A 34 2.92 -11.13 3.16
CA PHE A 34 3.76 -10.54 4.20
C PHE A 34 3.71 -11.34 5.50
N LYS A 35 4.63 -11.01 6.41
CA LYS A 35 4.67 -11.56 7.77
C LYS A 35 4.10 -10.54 8.74
N ASP A 36 3.11 -10.94 9.53
CA ASP A 36 2.61 -10.10 10.62
C ASP A 36 3.59 -10.06 11.80
N ALA A 37 3.23 -9.33 12.86
CA ALA A 37 4.06 -9.16 14.05
C ALA A 37 4.34 -10.49 14.77
N GLU A 38 3.47 -11.48 14.60
CA GLU A 38 3.58 -12.83 15.15
C GLU A 38 4.34 -13.80 14.20
N GLY A 39 4.78 -13.32 13.03
CA GLY A 39 5.49 -14.14 12.03
C GLY A 39 4.59 -15.05 11.19
N LYS A 40 3.27 -14.90 11.29
CA LYS A 40 2.31 -15.61 10.45
C LYS A 40 2.28 -14.98 9.06
N THR A 41 2.18 -15.84 8.05
CA THR A 41 2.02 -15.40 6.66
C THR A 41 0.59 -14.91 6.44
N VAL A 42 0.46 -13.69 5.92
CA VAL A 42 -0.81 -13.09 5.51
C VAL A 42 -0.77 -12.84 4.01
N THR A 43 -1.75 -13.38 3.28
CA THR A 43 -1.94 -13.20 1.84
C THR A 43 -3.28 -12.52 1.54
N GLN A 44 -3.45 -12.07 0.30
CA GLN A 44 -4.70 -11.49 -0.20
C GLN A 44 -5.90 -12.42 0.05
N GLU A 45 -5.74 -13.73 -0.17
CA GLU A 45 -6.78 -14.74 0.00
C GLU A 45 -7.26 -14.83 1.45
N ASN A 46 -6.37 -14.65 2.43
CA ASN A 46 -6.74 -14.69 3.85
C ASN A 46 -7.70 -13.53 4.25
N LEU A 47 -7.73 -12.46 3.44
CA LEU A 47 -8.53 -11.25 3.68
C LEU A 47 -9.85 -11.22 2.92
N LYS A 48 -10.08 -12.12 1.94
CA LYS A 48 -11.32 -12.15 1.15
C LYS A 48 -12.54 -12.32 2.06
N GLY A 49 -13.57 -11.52 1.80
CA GLY A 49 -14.83 -11.52 2.56
C GLY A 49 -14.76 -10.85 3.94
N LYS A 50 -13.59 -10.33 4.36
CA LYS A 50 -13.43 -9.65 5.65
C LYS A 50 -13.21 -8.14 5.43
N LYS A 51 -13.94 -7.31 6.16
CA LYS A 51 -13.65 -5.87 6.24
C LYS A 51 -12.27 -5.69 6.89
N THR A 52 -11.27 -5.38 6.08
CA THR A 52 -9.87 -5.34 6.50
C THR A 52 -9.27 -3.99 6.17
N LEU A 53 -8.50 -3.44 7.11
CA LEU A 53 -7.70 -2.24 6.91
C LEU A 53 -6.22 -2.62 6.85
N LEU A 54 -5.58 -2.33 5.71
CA LEU A 54 -4.13 -2.46 5.53
C LEU A 54 -3.51 -1.07 5.70
N VAL A 55 -2.68 -0.90 6.73
CA VAL A 55 -2.05 0.37 7.07
C VAL A 55 -0.58 0.29 6.71
N PHE A 56 -0.20 0.93 5.60
CA PHE A 56 1.20 1.10 5.22
C PHE A 56 1.81 2.22 6.08
N SER A 57 2.79 1.88 6.91
CA SER A 57 3.33 2.77 7.94
C SER A 57 4.83 2.56 8.10
N GLN A 58 5.48 3.43 8.86
CA GLN A 58 6.90 3.29 9.19
C GLN A 58 7.11 3.61 10.67
N MET A 59 7.84 2.74 11.38
CA MET A 59 8.01 2.87 12.85
C MET A 59 8.76 4.15 13.26
N ALA A 60 9.69 4.62 12.43
CA ALA A 60 10.44 5.85 12.68
C ALA A 60 9.60 7.13 12.52
N CYS A 61 8.46 7.05 11.81
CA CYS A 61 7.59 8.18 11.56
C CYS A 61 6.73 8.49 12.80
N ARG A 62 6.97 9.63 13.44
CA ARG A 62 6.25 10.03 14.67
C ARG A 62 4.76 10.19 14.44
N GLN A 63 4.38 10.83 13.34
CA GLN A 63 2.99 11.08 12.94
C GLN A 63 2.26 9.75 12.69
N CYS A 64 2.91 8.84 11.98
CA CYS A 64 2.38 7.51 11.67
C CYS A 64 2.06 6.71 12.95
N ARG A 65 2.83 6.88 14.03
CA ARG A 65 2.49 6.25 15.33
C ARG A 65 1.22 6.81 15.96
N TYR A 66 0.95 8.11 15.81
CA TYR A 66 -0.30 8.72 16.28
C TYR A 66 -1.49 8.25 15.45
N GLU A 67 -1.35 8.19 14.12
CA GLU A 67 -2.39 7.71 13.21
C GLU A 67 -2.77 6.25 13.50
N VAL A 68 -1.78 5.36 13.61
CA VAL A 68 -2.03 3.95 13.95
C VAL A 68 -2.75 3.84 15.30
N LYS A 69 -2.37 4.64 16.30
CA LYS A 69 -3.04 4.65 17.61
C LYS A 69 -4.51 5.11 17.50
N GLU A 70 -4.79 6.12 16.71
CA GLU A 70 -6.17 6.57 16.47
C GLU A 70 -6.98 5.49 15.74
N LEU A 71 -6.42 4.88 14.70
CA LEU A 71 -7.09 3.80 13.95
C LEU A 71 -7.42 2.61 14.85
N MET A 72 -6.51 2.23 15.74
CA MET A 72 -6.75 1.18 16.75
C MET A 72 -7.93 1.49 17.68
N SER A 73 -8.19 2.77 17.98
CA SER A 73 -9.34 3.15 18.82
C SER A 73 -10.70 2.92 18.14
N LYS A 74 -10.71 2.73 16.82
CA LYS A 74 -11.92 2.51 15.99
C LYS A 74 -12.07 1.05 15.52
N LYS A 75 -11.34 0.12 16.15
CA LYS A 75 -11.28 -1.29 15.73
C LYS A 75 -12.64 -1.99 15.65
N ASP A 76 -13.64 -1.55 16.40
CA ASP A 76 -14.95 -2.20 16.45
C ASP A 76 -15.69 -2.16 15.09
N GLN A 77 -15.23 -1.32 14.14
CA GLN A 77 -15.80 -1.21 12.80
C GLN A 77 -15.08 -2.09 11.76
N ILE A 78 -13.94 -2.70 12.12
CA ILE A 78 -13.03 -3.38 11.19
C ILE A 78 -12.72 -4.77 11.74
N ALA A 79 -12.86 -5.81 10.92
CA ALA A 79 -12.63 -7.18 11.36
C ALA A 79 -11.14 -7.49 11.56
N ASN A 80 -10.26 -6.94 10.73
CA ASN A 80 -8.81 -7.10 10.86
C ASN A 80 -8.08 -5.79 10.52
N MET A 81 -7.04 -5.48 11.28
CA MET A 81 -6.12 -4.39 10.97
C MET A 81 -4.69 -4.92 10.96
N TYR A 82 -3.98 -4.68 9.85
CA TYR A 82 -2.57 -5.03 9.71
C TYR A 82 -1.75 -3.77 9.47
N VAL A 83 -0.65 -3.63 10.22
CA VAL A 83 0.34 -2.56 10.01
C VAL A 83 1.51 -3.15 9.23
N ILE A 84 1.69 -2.66 8.00
CA ILE A 84 2.74 -3.09 7.09
C ILE A 84 3.87 -2.07 7.22
N LEU A 85 5.06 -2.55 7.61
CA LEU A 85 6.27 -1.75 7.83
C LEU A 85 7.15 -1.64 6.58
#